data_AF-A0A5A8F7T5-F1
#
_entry.id   AF-A0A5A8F7T5-F1
#
_cell.length_a   1.000
_cell.length_b   1.000
_cell.length_c   1.000
_cell.angle_alpha   90.00
_cell.angle_beta   90.00
_cell.angle_gamma   90.00
#
_symmetry.space_group_name_H-M   'P 1'
#
loop_
_entity.id
_entity.type
_entity.pdbx_description
1 polymer ?
#
loop_
_entity_poly.entity_id
_entity_poly.type
_entity_poly.pdbx_seq_one_letter_code
_entity_poly.pdbx_strand_id
1 'polypeptide(L)' 'MEQAVTKMGLSASAYSKILKVARMIADVEGLKEILSEHILEAVQYRILDKL' A
#
# COMPACT_ATOMS: atom_id res chain seq x y z
N MET A 1 -13.27 -1.30 11.71
CA MET A 1 -12.15 -1.40 10.73
C MET A 1 -10.92 -0.57 11.12
N GLU A 2 -10.88 0.05 12.31
CA GLU A 2 -9.74 0.90 12.70
C GLU A 2 -8.62 0.15 13.45
N GLN A 3 -8.91 -1.04 14.02
CA GLN A 3 -8.01 -1.68 14.99
C GLN A 3 -6.79 -2.40 14.38
N ALA A 4 -6.85 -2.80 13.10
CA ALA A 4 -5.70 -3.41 12.43
C ALA A 4 -4.62 -2.37 12.06
N VAL A 5 -5.03 -1.12 11.86
CA VAL A 5 -4.16 -0.02 11.43
C VAL A 5 -3.21 0.42 12.57
N THR A 6 -3.68 0.34 13.81
CA THR A 6 -2.92 0.74 15.01
C THR A 6 -1.75 -0.19 15.35
N LYS A 7 -1.77 -1.47 14.94
CA LYS A 7 -0.73 -2.45 15.32
C LYS A 7 0.58 -2.32 14.54
N MET A 8 0.60 -1.61 13.41
CA MET A 8 1.79 -1.38 12.59
C MET A 8 2.41 0.02 12.76
N GLY A 9 1.89 0.86 13.68
CA GLY A 9 2.34 2.25 13.84
C GLY A 9 2.06 3.14 12.61
N LEU A 10 1.23 2.66 11.68
CA LEU A 10 0.85 3.39 10.46
C LEU A 10 -0.39 4.22 10.77
N SER A 11 -0.34 5.52 10.50
CA SER A 11 -1.56 6.34 10.51
C SER A 11 -2.52 5.88 9.40
N ALA A 12 -3.83 6.05 9.57
CA ALA A 12 -4.83 5.72 8.54
C ALA A 12 -4.52 6.35 7.16
N SER A 13 -3.93 7.54 7.16
CA SER A 13 -3.43 8.21 5.94
C SER A 13 -2.28 7.45 5.26
N ALA A 14 -1.34 6.91 6.05
CA ALA A 14 -0.22 6.14 5.51
C ALA A 14 -0.69 4.84 4.87
N TYR A 15 -1.66 4.16 5.48
CA TYR A 15 -2.30 2.97 4.90
C TYR A 15 -3.02 3.30 3.59
N SER A 16 -3.77 4.41 3.55
CA SER A 16 -4.45 4.85 2.31
C SER A 16 -3.46 5.16 1.18
N LYS A 17 -2.30 5.75 1.48
CA LYS A 17 -1.24 5.99 0.48
C LYS A 17 -0.67 4.68 -0.06
N ILE A 18 -0.42 3.69 0.80
CA ILE A 18 0.04 2.35 0.38
C ILE A 18 -0.98 1.72 -0.57
N LEU A 19 -2.27 1.78 -0.25
CA LEU A 19 -3.31 1.23 -1.13
C LEU A 19 -3.38 1.94 -2.49
N LYS A 20 -3.15 3.24 -2.55
CA LYS A 20 -3.12 3.99 -3.83
C LYS A 20 -1.95 3.55 -4.72
N VAL A 21 -0.76 3.40 -4.13
CA VAL A 21 0.42 2.92 -4.86
C VAL A 21 0.23 1.48 -5.31
N ALA A 22 -0.24 0.60 -4.42
CA ALA A 22 -0.54 -0.79 -4.76
C ALA A 22 -1.59 -0.90 -5.87
N ARG A 23 -2.59 -0.01 -5.89
CA ARG A 23 -3.57 0.06 -6.97
C ARG A 23 -2.92 0.45 -8.29
N MET A 24 -2.05 1.45 -8.29
CA MET A 24 -1.32 1.88 -9.48
C MET A 24 -0.46 0.76 -10.05
N ILE A 25 0.23 -0.01 -9.20
CA ILE A 25 1.01 -1.17 -9.62
C ILE A 25 0.10 -2.22 -10.27
N ALA A 26 -1.03 -2.56 -9.62
CA ALA A 26 -2.01 -3.48 -10.18
C ALA A 26 -2.55 -3.01 -11.55
N ASP A 27 -2.82 -1.71 -11.68
CA ASP A 27 -3.31 -1.13 -12.93
C ASP A 27 -2.27 -1.18 -14.05
N VAL A 28 -0.97 -1.02 -13.74
CA VAL A 28 0.13 -1.20 -14.69
C VAL A 28 0.25 -2.64 -15.16
N GLU A 29 0.00 -3.61 -14.28
CA GLU A 29 -0.04 -5.03 -14.62
C GLU A 29 -1.35 -5.47 -15.30
N GLY A 30 -2.32 -4.58 -15.42
CA GLY A 30 -3.64 -4.87 -15.99
C GLY A 30 -4.52 -5.75 -15.08
N LEU A 31 -4.18 -5.86 -13.79
CA LEU A 31 -4.90 -6.64 -12.81
C LEU A 31 -6.05 -5.83 -12.19
N LYS A 32 -7.24 -6.42 -12.17
CA LYS A 32 -8.44 -5.78 -11.58
C LYS A 32 -8.39 -5.76 -10.06
N GLU A 33 -7.71 -6.71 -9.45
CA GLU A 33 -7.64 -6.87 -8.00
C GLU A 33 -6.24 -6.50 -7.51
N ILE A 34 -6.19 -5.90 -6.32
CA ILE A 34 -4.91 -5.65 -5.65
C ILE A 34 -4.50 -6.95 -4.97
N LEU A 35 -3.39 -7.53 -5.42
CA LEU A 35 -2.77 -8.70 -4.83
C LEU A 35 -1.80 -8.30 -3.71
N SER A 36 -1.47 -9.26 -2.85
CA SER A 36 -0.53 -9.06 -1.74
C SER A 36 0.85 -8.60 -2.21
N GLU A 37 1.28 -9.01 -3.40
CA GLU A 37 2.54 -8.58 -4.02
C GLU A 37 2.56 -7.07 -4.30
N HIS A 38 1.47 -6.50 -4.82
CA HIS A 38 1.37 -5.06 -5.06
C HIS A 38 1.45 -4.25 -3.76
N ILE A 39 0.89 -4.78 -2.67
CA ILE A 39 0.97 -4.16 -1.35
C ILE A 39 2.42 -4.18 -0.84
N LEU A 40 3.08 -5.33 -0.96
CA LEU A 40 4.47 -5.49 -0.54
C LEU A 40 5.39 -4.54 -1.32
N GLU A 41 5.18 -4.43 -2.63
CA GLU A 41 5.92 -3.54 -3.51
C GLU A 41 5.65 -2.07 -3.19
N ALA A 42 4.39 -1.69 -2.96
CA ALA A 42 4.03 -0.34 -2.52
C ALA A 42 4.66 0.05 -1.17
N VAL A 43 4.75 -0.88 -0.22
CA VAL A 43 5.43 -0.66 1.06
C VAL A 43 6.93 -0.45 0.84
N GLN A 44 7.56 -1.27 -0.02
CA GLN A 44 8.98 -1.14 -0.36
C GLN A 44 9.29 0.18 -1.06
N TYR A 45 8.46 0.59 -2.03
CA TYR A 45 8.56 1.90 -2.68
C TYR A 45 8.55 3.03 -1.65
N ARG A 46 7.66 2.99 -0.66
CA ARG A 46 7.60 4.02 0.38
C ARG A 46 8.86 4.06 1.28
N ILE A 47 9.48 2.91 1.55
CA ILE A 47 10.73 2.85 2.34
C ILE A 47 11.90 3.47 1.55
N LEU A 48 11.93 3.26 0.23
CA LEU A 48 12.93 3.82 -0.68
C LEU A 48 12.72 5.33 -0.93
N ASP A 49 11.48 5.76 -1.07
CA ASP A 49 11.11 7.12 -1.48
C ASP A 49 11.24 8.16 -0.36
N LYS A 50 11.24 7.74 0.93
CA LYS A 50 11.38 8.59 2.13
C LYS A 50 10.91 10.05 1.94
N LEU A 51 9.63 10.21 1.58
CA LEU A 51 8.86 11.43 1.87
C LEU A 51 8.63 11.57 3.39
#